data_AF-A0A1J1I4Y8-F1
#
_entry.id   AF-A0A1J1I4Y8-F1
#
_cell.length_a   1.000
_cell.length_b   1.000
_cell.length_c   1.000
_cell.angle_alpha   90.00
_cell.angle_beta   90.00
_cell.angle_gamma   90.00
#
_symmetry.space_group_name_H-M   'P 1'
#
loop_
_entity.id
_entity.type
_entity.pdbx_description
1 polymer ?
#
loop_
_entity_poly.entity_id
_entity_poly.type
_entity_poly.pdbx_seq_one_letter_code
_entity_poly.pdbx_strand_id
1 'polypeptide(L)'
;MSRDTTKSPEINDGREDESICTPYDKAPAASTLQCLPRNCTAICASKYKFPKGETKLTINCIDNKWVMDNPKYKTYKEIPGCEPICSPACANKGKCVAPNRCQCTRDWQGKHCRERACRQFPPMTRNAKRSCRPSQCTINCMPGGFKFKTLATRMNIQCKNGKWVSTTKNLALNSHCEPYCAKKCQNGGKCVAYNKCACPDDFRGDQCQHETENCSPKKSNFNGSFNCSGSETVMSCSLSCPEGVDFDFPPSSVYKCKFAEGNFTPSPLPKCMYGEGVEVVETRISPEVTKPEKLTHIQPSSSSSLCSEQCQNGGTCIHRNLCQCTQEFAGPQCQYPVSRCAPTNIGFNGAYRCAGTSDDMTCTLSCPEGIQFESPPAAAYKCEFATGVFTPSKAPKCVYGEGVQVIQRSNFHDDNVEEVACNPPCENGGSCVFHNMCQCPKNFRGPHCQYSVDRCSIKSAGFNGGFRCSGSSTEMSCTLSCPEGVDYEFPPAPSYKCKYETGKFTPSPIPNCVYGDDVEIIRVKH
;
A
#
# COMPACT_ATOMS: atom_id res chain seq x y z
N MET A 1 38.16 -35.97 49.96
CA MET A 1 38.53 -36.27 51.36
C MET A 1 37.28 -36.15 52.21
N SER A 2 36.93 -37.26 52.85
CA SER A 2 35.73 -37.49 53.66
C SER A 2 35.58 -36.54 54.85
N ARG A 3 34.33 -36.30 55.27
CA ARG A 3 33.75 -36.82 56.53
C ARG A 3 32.37 -36.19 56.73
N ASP A 4 31.29 -36.96 56.70
CA ASP A 4 30.76 -37.90 57.69
C ASP A 4 29.86 -37.24 58.74
N THR A 5 28.70 -37.86 58.88
CA THR A 5 27.54 -37.57 59.71
C THR A 5 27.76 -37.82 61.20
N THR A 6 27.12 -37.02 62.06
CA THR A 6 26.72 -37.46 63.40
C THR A 6 25.41 -36.79 63.82
N LYS A 7 24.51 -37.60 64.39
CA LYS A 7 23.16 -37.29 64.87
C LYS A 7 23.07 -37.63 66.37
N SER A 8 22.13 -36.97 67.06
CA SER A 8 21.48 -37.25 68.37
C SER A 8 22.03 -36.55 69.62
N PRO A 9 21.21 -36.32 70.69
CA PRO A 9 19.75 -36.51 70.84
C PRO A 9 18.99 -35.28 71.40
N GLU A 10 17.65 -35.40 71.38
CA GLU A 10 16.65 -34.49 71.97
C GLU A 10 16.72 -34.44 73.51
N ILE A 11 16.52 -33.25 74.08
CA ILE A 11 16.06 -33.04 75.45
C ILE A 11 14.83 -32.12 75.35
N ASN A 12 13.64 -32.69 75.57
CA ASN A 12 12.42 -31.95 75.85
C ASN A 12 12.43 -31.56 77.33
N ASP A 13 12.51 -30.26 77.62
CA ASP A 13 12.04 -29.71 78.89
C ASP A 13 10.93 -28.70 78.58
N GLY A 14 9.72 -29.00 79.03
CA GLY A 14 8.55 -28.19 78.79
C GLY A 14 8.52 -26.99 79.72
N ARG A 15 8.47 -25.78 79.16
CA ARG A 15 7.94 -24.61 79.86
C ARG A 15 7.40 -23.56 78.90
N GLU A 16 6.18 -23.15 79.23
CA GLU A 16 5.49 -21.90 78.92
C GLU A 16 4.88 -21.74 77.53
N ASP A 17 3.55 -21.78 77.55
CA ASP A 17 2.59 -21.41 76.52
C ASP A 17 2.81 -19.94 76.10
N GLU A 18 3.84 -19.70 75.28
CA GLU A 18 3.97 -18.44 74.57
C GLU A 18 2.97 -18.43 73.42
N SER A 19 2.09 -17.45 73.41
CA SER A 19 1.23 -17.19 72.27
C SER A 19 2.08 -16.78 71.06
N ILE A 20 2.54 -17.75 70.26
CA ILE A 20 3.39 -17.53 69.10
C ILE A 20 2.46 -17.37 67.89
N CYS A 21 2.18 -16.12 67.51
CA CYS A 21 1.62 -15.87 66.19
C CYS A 21 2.59 -16.39 65.12
N THR A 22 2.06 -16.98 64.06
CA THR A 22 2.88 -17.39 62.91
C THR A 22 3.64 -16.18 62.35
N PRO A 23 4.92 -16.34 61.93
CA PRO A 23 5.70 -15.28 61.31
C PRO A 23 4.93 -14.60 60.17
N TYR A 24 4.88 -13.28 60.20
CA TYR A 24 4.21 -12.48 59.17
C TYR A 24 5.29 -12.01 58.18
N ASP A 25 5.48 -12.76 57.10
CA ASP A 25 6.65 -12.55 56.22
C ASP A 25 6.30 -11.88 54.88
N LYS A 26 5.01 -11.70 54.59
CA LYS A 26 4.55 -11.14 53.33
C LYS A 26 4.34 -9.62 53.45
N ALA A 27 5.29 -8.85 52.94
CA ALA A 27 5.14 -7.41 52.82
C ALA A 27 3.97 -7.05 51.87
N PRO A 28 3.06 -6.14 52.27
CA PRO A 28 2.02 -5.61 51.38
C PRO A 28 2.60 -4.90 50.15
N ALA A 29 1.80 -4.81 49.07
CA ALA A 29 2.22 -4.17 47.83
C ALA A 29 2.69 -2.71 48.06
N ALA A 30 3.83 -2.35 47.43
CA ALA A 30 4.46 -1.02 47.53
C ALA A 30 4.76 -0.58 48.99
N SER A 31 5.11 -1.54 49.85
CA SER A 31 5.49 -1.28 51.24
C SER A 31 6.72 -2.11 51.64
N THR A 32 7.38 -1.68 52.71
CA THR A 32 8.36 -2.49 53.44
C THR A 32 7.72 -2.97 54.75
N LEU A 33 8.21 -4.11 55.24
CA LEU A 33 7.70 -4.72 56.46
C LEU A 33 8.84 -4.85 57.49
N GLN A 34 8.58 -4.41 58.71
CA GLN A 34 9.50 -4.51 59.84
C GLN A 34 8.80 -5.25 60.97
N CYS A 35 9.24 -6.47 61.27
CA CYS A 35 8.60 -7.35 62.25
C CYS A 35 9.47 -7.60 63.48
N LEU A 36 8.81 -7.63 64.62
CA LEU A 36 9.26 -8.11 65.92
C LEU A 36 8.37 -9.30 66.34
N PRO A 37 8.76 -10.11 67.34
CA PRO A 37 8.04 -11.34 67.70
C PRO A 37 6.54 -11.17 68.02
N ARG A 38 6.11 -9.98 68.49
CA ARG A 38 4.70 -9.70 68.83
C ARG A 38 4.08 -8.50 68.10
N ASN A 39 4.83 -7.84 67.22
CA ASN A 39 4.30 -6.72 66.43
C ASN A 39 4.97 -6.65 65.06
N CYS A 40 4.23 -6.21 64.05
CA CYS A 40 4.78 -5.95 62.73
C CYS A 40 4.29 -4.60 62.23
N THR A 41 5.19 -3.81 61.67
CA THR A 41 4.86 -2.49 61.08
C THR A 41 5.14 -2.50 59.59
N ALA A 42 4.09 -2.26 58.80
CA ALA A 42 4.19 -2.05 57.37
C ALA A 42 4.29 -0.54 57.08
N ILE A 43 5.24 -0.16 56.22
CA ILE A 43 5.54 1.23 55.87
C ILE A 43 5.44 1.39 54.35
N CYS A 44 4.56 2.28 53.88
CA CYS A 44 4.43 2.54 52.45
C CYS A 44 5.71 3.17 51.87
N ALA A 45 6.03 2.80 50.63
CA ALA A 45 7.07 3.46 49.86
C ALA A 45 6.76 4.96 49.67
N SER A 46 7.81 5.75 49.42
CA SER A 46 7.65 7.20 49.22
C SER A 46 6.61 7.51 48.13
N LYS A 47 5.68 8.44 48.43
CA LYS A 47 4.52 8.81 47.60
C LYS A 47 3.46 7.71 47.43
N TYR A 48 3.40 6.75 48.35
CA TYR A 48 2.28 5.81 48.51
C TYR A 48 1.65 5.95 49.89
N LYS A 49 0.40 5.53 50.02
CA LYS A 49 -0.35 5.50 51.28
C LYS A 49 -1.34 4.34 51.31
N PHE A 50 -1.69 3.85 52.48
CA PHE A 50 -2.75 2.87 52.64
C PHE A 50 -4.12 3.47 52.27
N PRO A 51 -5.14 2.63 51.96
CA PRO A 51 -6.43 3.10 51.43
C PRO A 51 -7.19 4.14 52.28
N LYS A 52 -6.96 4.21 53.60
CA LYS A 52 -7.57 5.22 54.50
C LYS A 52 -6.65 6.42 54.80
N GLY A 53 -5.48 6.49 54.17
CA GLY A 53 -4.62 7.67 54.13
C GLY A 53 -3.30 7.57 54.90
N GLU A 54 -3.13 6.54 55.71
CA GLU A 54 -1.95 6.32 56.54
C GLU A 54 -0.72 5.92 55.72
N THR A 55 0.48 6.27 56.20
CA THR A 55 1.75 5.85 55.59
C THR A 55 2.39 4.68 56.30
N LYS A 56 1.91 4.35 57.51
CA LYS A 56 2.33 3.21 58.31
C LYS A 56 1.13 2.53 58.96
N LEU A 57 1.14 1.21 59.03
CA LEU A 57 0.16 0.41 59.76
C LEU A 57 0.88 -0.62 60.61
N THR A 58 0.40 -0.82 61.83
CA THR A 58 0.95 -1.77 62.78
C THR A 58 -0.10 -2.82 63.11
N ILE A 59 0.35 -4.08 63.13
CA ILE A 59 -0.42 -5.21 63.64
C ILE A 59 0.27 -5.75 64.91
N ASN A 60 -0.54 -6.17 65.87
CA ASN A 60 -0.09 -6.74 67.13
C ASN A 60 -0.58 -8.17 67.25
N CYS A 61 0.23 -9.05 67.82
CA CYS A 61 -0.16 -10.41 68.15
C CYS A 61 -0.90 -10.44 69.49
N ILE A 62 -2.18 -10.80 69.47
CA ILE A 62 -3.04 -10.93 70.67
C ILE A 62 -3.78 -12.26 70.55
N ASP A 63 -3.69 -13.12 71.57
CA ASP A 63 -4.34 -14.44 71.61
C ASP A 63 -4.09 -15.28 70.34
N ASN A 64 -2.80 -15.37 69.93
CA ASN A 64 -2.35 -16.09 68.74
C ASN A 64 -2.92 -15.56 67.40
N LYS A 65 -3.44 -14.33 67.37
CA LYS A 65 -3.98 -13.69 66.15
C LYS A 65 -3.38 -12.31 65.93
N TRP A 66 -3.07 -12.03 64.67
CA TRP A 66 -2.67 -10.70 64.24
C TRP A 66 -3.89 -9.77 64.19
N VAL A 67 -3.84 -8.69 64.94
CA VAL A 67 -4.93 -7.69 65.04
C VAL A 67 -4.41 -6.32 64.60
N MET A 68 -5.19 -5.64 63.75
CA MET A 68 -4.91 -4.27 63.33
C MET A 68 -5.02 -3.31 64.51
N ASP A 69 -3.93 -2.59 64.80
CA ASP A 69 -3.91 -1.59 65.87
C ASP A 69 -4.78 -0.36 65.52
N ASN A 70 -4.78 0.03 64.24
CA ASN A 70 -5.52 1.19 63.78
C ASN A 70 -7.04 0.91 63.66
N PRO A 71 -7.91 1.63 64.41
CA PRO A 71 -9.36 1.44 64.38
C PRO A 71 -9.99 1.54 62.99
N LYS A 72 -9.44 2.37 62.09
CA LYS A 72 -9.95 2.56 60.72
C LYS A 72 -9.82 1.31 59.84
N TYR A 73 -9.01 0.34 60.28
CA TYR A 73 -8.72 -0.89 59.56
C TYR A 73 -9.15 -2.15 60.31
N LYS A 74 -9.92 -2.03 61.41
CA LYS A 74 -10.40 -3.19 62.18
C LYS A 74 -11.18 -4.22 61.35
N THR A 75 -11.77 -3.81 60.23
CA THR A 75 -12.52 -4.70 59.33
C THR A 75 -11.64 -5.44 58.32
N TYR A 76 -10.36 -5.08 58.19
CA TYR A 76 -9.43 -5.74 57.28
C TYR A 76 -8.85 -6.98 57.95
N LYS A 77 -8.82 -8.10 57.20
CA LYS A 77 -8.27 -9.38 57.67
C LYS A 77 -6.74 -9.43 57.61
N GLU A 78 -6.13 -8.62 56.76
CA GLU A 78 -4.69 -8.51 56.53
C GLU A 78 -4.34 -7.06 56.18
N ILE A 79 -3.05 -6.70 56.26
CA ILE A 79 -2.62 -5.34 55.92
C ILE A 79 -2.83 -5.10 54.42
N PRO A 80 -3.67 -4.13 54.00
CA PRO A 80 -3.91 -3.86 52.59
C PRO A 80 -2.65 -3.29 51.92
N GLY A 81 -2.53 -3.45 50.60
CA GLY A 81 -1.45 -2.82 49.83
C GLY A 81 -1.53 -1.28 49.82
N CYS A 82 -0.38 -0.63 49.63
CA CYS A 82 -0.33 0.82 49.48
C CYS A 82 -0.74 1.27 48.07
N GLU A 83 -1.47 2.37 48.00
CA GLU A 83 -1.92 3.02 46.77
C GLU A 83 -1.07 4.26 46.46
N PRO A 84 -0.80 4.56 45.18
CA PRO A 84 0.00 5.71 44.79
C PRO A 84 -0.70 7.04 45.07
N ILE A 85 0.08 8.06 45.40
CA ILE A 85 -0.41 9.42 45.65
C ILE A 85 -0.29 10.27 44.38
N CYS A 86 -1.40 10.88 43.97
CA CYS A 86 -1.44 11.89 42.91
C CYS A 86 -1.79 13.26 43.51
N SER A 87 -0.89 14.24 43.34
CA SER A 87 -1.09 15.63 43.75
C SER A 87 -0.86 16.58 42.58
N PRO A 88 -1.90 17.28 42.08
CA PRO A 88 -3.31 17.16 42.48
C PRO A 88 -3.94 15.80 42.13
N ALA A 89 -5.06 15.48 42.80
CA ALA A 89 -5.81 14.26 42.54
C ALA A 89 -6.28 14.18 41.08
N CYS A 90 -6.42 12.94 40.58
CA CYS A 90 -6.93 12.68 39.25
C CYS A 90 -8.39 13.13 39.16
N ALA A 91 -8.69 14.04 38.24
CA ALA A 91 -10.05 14.55 38.04
C ALA A 91 -10.89 13.57 37.21
N ASN A 92 -12.20 13.85 37.11
CA ASN A 92 -13.12 13.19 36.18
C ASN A 92 -13.09 11.65 36.21
N LYS A 93 -13.07 11.10 37.43
CA LYS A 93 -13.02 9.65 37.71
C LYS A 93 -11.73 8.97 37.21
N GLY A 94 -10.64 9.72 37.02
CA GLY A 94 -9.33 9.14 36.74
C GLY A 94 -8.76 8.36 37.94
N LYS A 95 -8.02 7.29 37.68
CA LYS A 95 -7.38 6.46 38.71
C LYS A 95 -5.89 6.80 38.83
N CYS A 96 -5.37 6.95 40.04
CA CYS A 96 -3.93 7.08 40.24
C CYS A 96 -3.29 5.70 40.09
N VAL A 97 -2.41 5.52 39.10
CA VAL A 97 -1.79 4.21 38.80
C VAL A 97 -0.31 4.16 39.16
N ALA A 98 0.31 5.32 39.34
CA ALA A 98 1.64 5.49 39.91
C ALA A 98 1.75 6.92 40.50
N PRO A 99 2.77 7.22 41.33
CA PRO A 99 2.91 8.54 41.93
C PRO A 99 2.84 9.66 40.88
N ASN A 100 1.86 10.57 41.04
CA ASN A 100 1.56 11.66 40.10
C ASN A 100 1.26 11.25 38.64
N ARG A 101 0.85 10.01 38.40
CA ARG A 101 0.43 9.51 37.07
C ARG A 101 -1.00 9.00 37.14
N CYS A 102 -1.90 9.71 36.47
CA CYS A 102 -3.29 9.34 36.35
C CYS A 102 -3.55 8.51 35.09
N GLN A 103 -4.38 7.47 35.23
CA GLN A 103 -5.07 6.82 34.13
C GLN A 103 -6.45 7.47 33.98
N CYS A 104 -6.68 8.11 32.84
CA CYS A 104 -7.90 8.85 32.57
C CYS A 104 -8.99 7.97 31.97
N THR A 105 -10.24 8.37 32.18
CA THR A 105 -11.40 7.81 31.47
C THR A 105 -11.40 8.24 30.01
N ARG A 106 -12.13 7.53 29.14
CA ARG A 106 -12.09 7.72 27.67
C ARG A 106 -12.27 9.16 27.18
N ASP A 107 -12.96 10.00 27.96
CA ASP A 107 -13.29 11.39 27.60
C ASP A 107 -12.28 12.43 28.07
N TRP A 108 -11.27 12.01 28.84
CA TRP A 108 -10.36 12.89 29.53
C TRP A 108 -8.91 12.52 29.27
N GLN A 109 -8.05 13.53 29.24
CA GLN A 109 -6.61 13.40 29.03
C GLN A 109 -5.84 14.40 29.90
N GLY A 110 -4.53 14.42 29.69
CA GLY A 110 -3.61 15.26 30.44
C GLY A 110 -3.17 14.59 31.74
N LYS A 111 -2.16 15.16 32.38
CA LYS A 111 -1.47 14.57 33.55
C LYS A 111 -2.41 14.24 34.71
N HIS A 112 -3.48 15.03 34.87
CA HIS A 112 -4.46 14.90 35.95
C HIS A 112 -5.91 14.72 35.45
N CYS A 113 -6.10 14.30 34.20
CA CYS A 113 -7.43 14.04 33.61
C CYS A 113 -8.40 15.23 33.62
N ARG A 114 -7.86 16.45 33.49
CA ARG A 114 -8.65 17.70 33.50
C ARG A 114 -8.98 18.23 32.11
N GLU A 115 -8.33 17.72 31.07
CA GLU A 115 -8.52 18.17 29.70
C GLU A 115 -9.44 17.20 28.95
N ARG A 116 -10.35 17.71 28.11
CA ARG A 116 -11.16 16.83 27.26
C ARG A 116 -10.29 16.18 26.19
N ALA A 117 -10.38 14.86 26.08
CA ALA A 117 -9.69 14.07 25.07
C ALA A 117 -10.33 14.28 23.69
N CYS A 118 -9.51 14.24 22.65
CA CYS A 118 -10.00 14.22 21.27
C CYS A 118 -10.34 12.78 20.88
N ARG A 119 -11.64 12.50 20.68
CA ARG A 119 -12.15 11.13 20.47
C ARG A 119 -11.78 10.54 19.10
N GLN A 120 -11.61 11.38 18.08
CA GLN A 120 -11.27 10.98 16.73
C GLN A 120 -9.96 11.64 16.33
N PHE A 121 -9.20 11.05 15.43
CA PHE A 121 -8.02 11.69 14.86
C PHE A 121 -8.39 12.87 13.95
N PRO A 122 -7.51 13.88 13.77
CA PRO A 122 -7.78 14.99 12.85
C PRO A 122 -7.90 14.46 11.41
N PRO A 123 -8.64 15.12 10.49
CA PRO A 123 -8.88 14.61 9.14
C PRO A 123 -7.59 14.25 8.40
N MET A 124 -7.67 13.21 7.55
CA MET A 124 -6.51 12.78 6.77
C MET A 124 -6.25 13.75 5.62
N THR A 125 -4.99 14.13 5.46
CA THR A 125 -4.54 15.01 4.37
C THR A 125 -4.13 14.17 3.16
N ARG A 126 -4.63 14.50 1.96
CA ARG A 126 -4.19 13.85 0.71
C ARG A 126 -2.69 14.03 0.49
N ASN A 127 -2.04 13.01 -0.06
CA ASN A 127 -0.60 12.97 -0.32
C ASN A 127 0.24 13.28 0.92
N ALA A 128 -0.19 12.79 2.09
CA ALA A 128 0.50 13.00 3.36
C ALA A 128 0.35 11.80 4.29
N LYS A 129 1.30 11.66 5.21
CA LYS A 129 1.28 10.69 6.32
C LYS A 129 0.93 11.40 7.63
N ARG A 130 -0.03 10.86 8.37
CA ARG A 130 -0.43 11.32 9.71
C ARG A 130 0.22 10.44 10.78
N SER A 131 0.92 11.06 11.73
CA SER A 131 1.44 10.40 12.93
C SER A 131 0.84 11.08 14.17
N CYS A 132 0.33 10.30 15.11
CA CYS A 132 -0.42 10.84 16.25
C CYS A 132 0.04 10.24 17.59
N ARG A 133 -0.04 11.06 18.62
CA ARG A 133 -0.07 10.76 20.05
C ARG A 133 -1.45 11.19 20.59
N PRO A 134 -1.86 10.81 21.82
CA PRO A 134 -3.19 11.11 22.33
C PRO A 134 -3.60 12.60 22.26
N SER A 135 -2.65 13.53 22.45
CA SER A 135 -2.91 14.97 22.47
C SER A 135 -2.23 15.76 21.34
N GLN A 136 -1.50 15.10 20.44
CA GLN A 136 -0.72 15.77 19.39
C GLN A 136 -0.63 14.91 18.14
N CYS A 137 -0.82 15.52 16.98
CA CYS A 137 -0.60 14.88 15.69
C CYS A 137 0.34 15.70 14.81
N THR A 138 1.00 15.04 13.88
CA THR A 138 1.81 15.64 12.83
C THR A 138 1.38 15.07 11.48
N ILE A 139 1.13 15.94 10.52
CA ILE A 139 0.95 15.60 9.11
C ILE A 139 2.26 15.94 8.39
N ASN A 140 2.85 14.96 7.69
CA ASN A 140 4.00 15.17 6.82
C ASN A 140 3.58 14.88 5.38
N CYS A 141 3.81 15.81 4.44
CA CYS A 141 3.58 15.54 3.03
C CYS A 141 4.47 14.37 2.56
N MET A 142 3.99 13.61 1.57
CA MET A 142 4.75 12.50 1.01
C MET A 142 6.08 13.00 0.42
N PRO A 143 7.17 12.20 0.55
CA PRO A 143 8.42 12.49 -0.15
C PRO A 143 8.21 12.49 -1.67
N GLY A 144 9.10 13.15 -2.41
CA GLY A 144 8.94 13.34 -3.87
C GLY A 144 8.27 14.66 -4.28
N GLY A 145 8.35 15.66 -3.41
CA GLY A 145 8.00 17.06 -3.70
C GLY A 145 6.51 17.39 -3.58
N PHE A 146 5.83 16.81 -2.59
CA PHE A 146 4.52 17.31 -2.17
C PHE A 146 4.68 18.38 -1.09
N LYS A 147 3.95 19.48 -1.23
CA LYS A 147 3.95 20.58 -0.26
C LYS A 147 2.53 21.09 -0.05
N PHE A 148 2.27 21.68 1.11
CA PHE A 148 1.08 22.49 1.28
C PHE A 148 1.16 23.75 0.40
N LYS A 149 0.03 24.44 0.16
CA LYS A 149 -0.01 25.73 -0.55
C LYS A 149 0.92 26.78 0.05
N THR A 150 1.20 26.70 1.34
CA THR A 150 2.15 27.56 2.06
C THR A 150 3.62 27.15 1.87
N LEU A 151 3.91 26.16 1.03
CA LEU A 151 5.22 25.54 0.81
C LEU A 151 5.78 24.75 2.01
N ALA A 152 5.02 24.64 3.09
CA ALA A 152 5.36 23.76 4.21
C ALA A 152 5.28 22.29 3.78
N THR A 153 6.11 21.44 4.39
CA THR A 153 6.08 19.97 4.24
C THR A 153 5.51 19.27 5.47
N ARG A 154 5.30 20.02 6.56
CA ARG A 154 4.85 19.50 7.85
C ARG A 154 3.80 20.43 8.46
N MET A 155 2.74 19.84 9.01
CA MET A 155 1.73 20.52 9.82
C MET A 155 1.62 19.83 11.18
N ASN A 156 1.91 20.58 12.24
CA ASN A 156 1.70 20.17 13.62
C ASN A 156 0.29 20.53 14.08
N ILE A 157 -0.33 19.63 14.84
CA ILE A 157 -1.70 19.71 15.31
C ILE A 157 -1.73 19.33 16.80
N GLN A 158 -2.46 20.08 17.61
CA GLN A 158 -2.66 19.79 19.03
C GLN A 158 -4.14 19.60 19.35
N CYS A 159 -4.44 18.67 20.26
CA CYS A 159 -5.76 18.55 20.84
C CYS A 159 -5.91 19.59 21.94
N LYS A 160 -6.86 20.52 21.79
CA LYS A 160 -7.22 21.52 22.80
C LYS A 160 -8.70 21.39 23.10
N ASN A 161 -9.04 21.06 24.35
CA ASN A 161 -10.41 20.93 24.84
C ASN A 161 -11.30 20.04 23.95
N GLY A 162 -10.80 18.87 23.55
CA GLY A 162 -11.55 17.91 22.71
C GLY A 162 -11.64 18.27 21.22
N LYS A 163 -10.99 19.36 20.76
CA LYS A 163 -10.90 19.73 19.34
C LYS A 163 -9.44 19.74 18.88
N TRP A 164 -9.19 19.19 17.71
CA TRP A 164 -7.90 19.34 17.05
C TRP A 164 -7.75 20.74 16.49
N VAL A 165 -6.58 21.33 16.69
CA VAL A 165 -6.24 22.67 16.20
C VAL A 165 -4.83 22.61 15.61
N SER A 166 -4.69 23.11 14.38
CA SER A 166 -3.36 23.28 13.77
C SER A 166 -2.58 24.33 14.57
N THR A 167 -1.35 24.00 14.93
CA THR A 167 -0.40 24.95 15.55
C THR A 167 0.58 25.52 14.53
N THR A 168 0.44 25.14 13.26
CA THR A 168 1.31 25.62 12.18
C THR A 168 0.68 26.86 11.55
N LYS A 169 1.46 27.94 11.44
CA LYS A 169 0.97 29.23 10.91
C LYS A 169 0.40 29.05 9.51
N ASN A 170 -0.74 29.69 9.24
CA ASN A 170 -1.42 29.73 7.94
C ASN A 170 -1.79 28.36 7.35
N LEU A 171 -1.92 27.33 8.20
CA LEU A 171 -2.28 25.98 7.80
C LEU A 171 -3.51 25.52 8.56
N ALA A 172 -4.64 25.47 7.87
CA ALA A 172 -5.89 24.94 8.41
C ALA A 172 -5.92 23.40 8.30
N LEU A 173 -6.70 22.73 9.15
CA LEU A 173 -6.81 21.26 9.19
C LEU A 173 -7.28 20.63 7.87
N ASN A 174 -7.99 21.36 7.03
CA ASN A 174 -8.45 20.94 5.71
C ASN A 174 -7.42 21.17 4.60
N SER A 175 -6.20 21.64 4.93
CA SER A 175 -5.16 21.88 3.93
C SER A 175 -4.65 20.55 3.35
N HIS A 176 -4.38 20.55 2.04
CA HIS A 176 -3.88 19.37 1.31
C HIS A 176 -2.45 19.56 0.82
N CYS A 177 -1.70 18.45 0.71
CA CYS A 177 -0.40 18.44 0.05
C CYS A 177 -0.62 18.26 -1.46
N GLU A 178 -0.11 19.22 -2.23
CA GLU A 178 -0.20 19.27 -3.68
C GLU A 178 1.20 19.01 -4.28
N PRO A 179 1.29 18.44 -5.50
CA PRO A 179 2.56 18.34 -6.20
C PRO A 179 3.20 19.72 -6.37
N TYR A 180 4.49 19.84 -6.05
CA TYR A 180 5.21 21.10 -6.12
C TYR A 180 6.20 21.11 -7.28
N CYS A 181 6.01 22.05 -8.20
CA CYS A 181 6.98 22.37 -9.25
C CYS A 181 7.58 23.75 -8.92
N ALA A 182 8.92 23.82 -8.81
CA ALA A 182 9.61 25.07 -8.50
C ALA A 182 9.42 26.11 -9.60
N LYS A 183 9.41 25.65 -10.85
CA LYS A 183 8.94 26.41 -12.01
C LYS A 183 7.56 25.88 -12.38
N LYS A 184 6.62 26.78 -12.68
CA LYS A 184 5.27 26.39 -13.09
C LYS A 184 5.31 25.67 -14.44
N CYS A 185 4.43 24.70 -14.62
CA CYS A 185 4.17 24.11 -15.93
C CYS A 185 3.53 25.18 -16.84
N GLN A 186 3.96 25.20 -18.10
CA GLN A 186 3.51 26.13 -19.14
C GLN A 186 2.43 25.49 -20.01
N ASN A 187 1.80 26.28 -20.89
CA ASN A 187 0.86 25.81 -21.92
C ASN A 187 -0.23 24.84 -21.41
N GLY A 188 -0.80 25.11 -20.22
CA GLY A 188 -1.85 24.28 -19.63
C GLY A 188 -1.38 22.98 -18.96
N GLY A 189 -0.06 22.75 -18.87
CA GLY A 189 0.52 21.60 -18.18
C GLY A 189 0.14 21.55 -16.69
N LYS A 190 -0.01 20.34 -16.16
CA LYS A 190 -0.36 20.10 -14.75
C LYS A 190 0.82 19.52 -13.98
N CYS A 191 1.18 20.10 -12.84
CA CYS A 191 2.23 19.56 -12.00
C CYS A 191 1.74 18.26 -11.35
N VAL A 192 2.43 17.15 -11.61
CA VAL A 192 2.06 15.80 -11.13
C VAL A 192 3.05 15.24 -10.11
N ALA A 193 4.29 15.73 -10.10
CA ALA A 193 5.31 15.41 -9.10
C ALA A 193 6.35 16.54 -9.00
N TYR A 194 7.39 16.37 -8.18
CA TYR A 194 8.46 17.36 -8.07
C TYR A 194 9.07 17.71 -9.43
N ASN A 195 8.90 18.97 -9.86
CA ASN A 195 9.36 19.46 -11.16
C ASN A 195 8.95 18.59 -12.36
N LYS A 196 7.86 17.82 -12.25
CA LYS A 196 7.34 17.02 -13.35
C LYS A 196 5.96 17.51 -13.76
N CYS A 197 5.84 17.85 -15.04
CA CYS A 197 4.61 18.34 -15.64
C CYS A 197 3.99 17.25 -16.52
N ALA A 198 2.69 17.01 -16.37
CA ALA A 198 1.90 16.32 -17.37
C ALA A 198 1.47 17.34 -18.43
N CYS A 199 1.93 17.15 -19.66
CA CYS A 199 1.69 18.06 -20.77
C CYS A 199 0.45 17.67 -21.58
N PRO A 200 -0.28 18.65 -22.14
CA PRO A 200 -1.26 18.38 -23.19
C PRO A 200 -0.61 17.75 -24.42
N ASP A 201 -1.43 17.15 -25.29
CA ASP A 201 -0.96 16.35 -26.42
C ASP A 201 -0.04 17.13 -27.38
N ASP A 202 -0.24 18.44 -27.50
CA ASP A 202 0.52 19.33 -28.40
C ASP A 202 1.80 19.92 -27.80
N PHE A 203 2.11 19.62 -26.53
CA PHE A 203 3.26 20.21 -25.85
C PHE A 203 4.17 19.17 -25.20
N ARG A 204 5.46 19.46 -25.18
CA ARG A 204 6.54 18.63 -24.66
C ARG A 204 7.59 19.49 -23.93
N GLY A 205 8.57 18.84 -23.33
CA GLY A 205 9.58 19.42 -22.46
C GLY A 205 9.22 19.34 -20.98
N ASP A 206 10.22 19.51 -20.11
CA ASP A 206 10.07 19.38 -18.65
C ASP A 206 8.98 20.28 -18.03
N GLN A 207 8.62 21.37 -18.71
CA GLN A 207 7.58 22.32 -18.32
C GLN A 207 6.49 22.47 -19.38
N CYS A 208 6.40 21.58 -20.36
CA CYS A 208 5.46 21.71 -21.49
C CYS A 208 5.70 22.99 -22.31
N GLN A 209 6.96 23.44 -22.39
CA GLN A 209 7.34 24.70 -23.01
C GLN A 209 7.58 24.61 -24.53
N HIS A 210 7.63 23.41 -25.11
CA HIS A 210 7.92 23.21 -26.53
C HIS A 210 6.72 22.59 -27.24
N GLU A 211 6.37 23.09 -28.42
CA GLU A 211 5.30 22.53 -29.26
C GLU A 211 5.77 21.23 -29.93
N THR A 212 4.87 20.26 -30.08
CA THR A 212 5.17 18.99 -30.78
C THR A 212 5.48 19.21 -32.26
N GLU A 213 4.88 20.23 -32.88
CA GLU A 213 5.13 20.59 -34.28
C GLU A 213 6.58 20.96 -34.58
N ASN A 214 7.36 21.37 -33.57
CA ASN A 214 8.79 21.61 -33.72
C ASN A 214 9.53 20.37 -34.23
N CYS A 215 9.03 19.16 -33.96
CA CYS A 215 9.61 17.91 -34.42
C CYS A 215 8.67 17.17 -35.39
N SER A 216 7.93 17.90 -36.24
CA SER A 216 7.12 17.29 -37.31
C SER A 216 7.95 17.05 -38.58
N PRO A 217 8.09 15.80 -39.06
CA PRO A 217 8.81 15.52 -40.31
C PRO A 217 8.25 16.30 -41.51
N LYS A 218 6.93 16.56 -41.53
CA LYS A 218 6.28 17.38 -42.57
C LYS A 218 6.82 18.81 -42.59
N LYS A 219 7.07 19.41 -41.43
CA LYS A 219 7.66 20.76 -41.30
C LYS A 219 9.11 20.81 -41.78
N SER A 220 9.80 19.66 -41.76
CA SER A 220 11.17 19.49 -42.29
C SER A 220 11.22 19.13 -43.78
N ASN A 221 10.12 19.34 -44.53
CA ASN A 221 10.00 19.07 -45.97
C ASN A 221 10.16 17.58 -46.35
N PHE A 222 9.89 16.65 -45.44
CA PHE A 222 9.79 15.23 -45.77
C PHE A 222 8.46 14.93 -46.46
N ASN A 223 8.50 14.23 -47.60
CA ASN A 223 7.36 13.97 -48.49
C ASN A 223 6.93 12.48 -48.51
N GLY A 224 7.35 11.69 -47.53
CA GLY A 224 6.98 10.28 -47.39
C GLY A 224 6.17 9.98 -46.12
N SER A 225 6.04 8.69 -45.81
CA SER A 225 5.40 8.22 -44.58
C SER A 225 6.41 8.10 -43.45
N PHE A 226 6.00 8.42 -42.22
CA PHE A 226 6.87 8.37 -41.05
C PHE A 226 6.16 7.74 -39.86
N ASN A 227 6.91 6.96 -39.09
CA ASN A 227 6.46 6.43 -37.82
C ASN A 227 7.38 6.96 -36.72
N CYS A 228 6.79 7.78 -35.85
CA CYS A 228 7.50 8.48 -34.80
C CYS A 228 7.06 8.02 -33.41
N SER A 229 8.02 7.84 -32.53
CA SER A 229 7.81 7.60 -31.10
C SER A 229 8.76 8.47 -30.30
N GLY A 230 8.34 8.94 -29.12
CA GLY A 230 9.12 9.93 -28.39
C GLY A 230 8.91 9.91 -26.89
N SER A 231 9.84 10.53 -26.19
CA SER A 231 9.76 10.84 -24.76
C SER A 231 9.26 12.28 -24.55
N GLU A 232 9.32 12.78 -23.31
CA GLU A 232 8.97 14.17 -23.02
C GLU A 232 9.91 15.20 -23.67
N THR A 233 11.14 14.83 -24.07
CA THR A 233 12.13 15.79 -24.59
C THR A 233 12.67 15.48 -25.98
N VAL A 234 12.50 14.24 -26.47
CA VAL A 234 13.05 13.78 -27.74
C VAL A 234 12.03 12.96 -28.51
N MET A 235 11.85 13.25 -29.80
CA MET A 235 11.10 12.45 -30.76
C MET A 235 12.07 11.64 -31.63
N SER A 236 11.75 10.39 -31.91
CA SER A 236 12.51 9.49 -32.80
C SER A 236 11.60 8.99 -33.91
N CYS A 237 11.99 9.18 -35.16
CA CYS A 237 11.20 8.84 -36.34
C CYS A 237 11.95 7.86 -37.23
N SER A 238 11.20 6.88 -37.75
CA SER A 238 11.57 6.07 -38.91
C SER A 238 10.84 6.63 -40.13
N LEU A 239 11.55 6.76 -41.25
CA LEU A 239 11.02 7.30 -42.49
C LEU A 239 10.86 6.17 -43.51
N SER A 240 9.84 6.27 -44.36
CA SER A 240 9.50 5.25 -45.36
C SER A 240 8.91 5.90 -46.61
N CYS A 241 9.26 5.35 -47.77
CA CYS A 241 8.64 5.68 -49.05
C CYS A 241 7.71 4.53 -49.48
N PRO A 242 6.71 4.81 -50.35
CA PRO A 242 5.86 3.78 -50.93
C PRO A 242 6.66 2.70 -51.68
N GLU A 243 6.07 1.52 -51.86
CA GLU A 243 6.71 0.41 -52.58
C GLU A 243 7.12 0.82 -54.00
N GLY A 244 8.37 0.56 -54.37
CA GLY A 244 8.94 0.94 -55.67
C GLY A 244 9.41 2.40 -55.78
N VAL A 245 9.34 3.20 -54.70
CA VAL A 245 9.87 4.57 -54.66
C VAL A 245 11.13 4.62 -53.78
N ASP A 246 12.25 5.01 -54.38
CA ASP A 246 13.52 5.15 -53.68
C ASP A 246 13.67 6.52 -52.99
N PHE A 247 14.49 6.55 -51.94
CA PHE A 247 14.98 7.80 -51.35
C PHE A 247 16.03 8.45 -52.26
N ASP A 248 16.10 9.77 -52.24
CA ASP A 248 17.14 10.56 -52.93
C ASP A 248 18.57 10.29 -52.42
N PHE A 249 18.71 9.87 -51.17
CA PHE A 249 19.94 9.31 -50.60
C PHE A 249 19.65 8.27 -49.51
N PRO A 250 20.63 7.41 -49.16
CA PRO A 250 20.42 6.34 -48.17
C PRO A 250 19.89 6.88 -46.82
N PRO A 251 18.74 6.37 -46.32
CA PRO A 251 18.16 6.85 -45.07
C PRO A 251 18.93 6.29 -43.85
N SER A 252 18.92 7.06 -42.76
CA SER A 252 19.30 6.55 -41.44
C SER A 252 18.18 5.66 -40.89
N SER A 253 18.55 4.68 -40.07
CA SER A 253 17.57 3.79 -39.41
C SER A 253 16.66 4.55 -38.43
N VAL A 254 17.14 5.65 -37.83
CA VAL A 254 16.38 6.51 -36.93
C VAL A 254 16.83 7.96 -37.06
N TYR A 255 15.86 8.88 -37.07
CA TYR A 255 16.05 10.33 -36.98
C TYR A 255 15.54 10.84 -35.64
N LYS A 256 16.38 11.56 -34.89
CA LYS A 256 16.03 12.10 -33.57
C LYS A 256 15.88 13.61 -33.64
N CYS A 257 14.79 14.14 -33.08
CA CYS A 257 14.57 15.57 -32.93
C CYS A 257 14.35 15.89 -31.45
N LYS A 258 15.15 16.83 -30.92
CA LYS A 258 14.91 17.40 -29.59
C LYS A 258 13.93 18.55 -29.75
N PHE A 259 12.82 18.55 -29.01
CA PHE A 259 11.78 19.60 -29.13
C PHE A 259 12.30 21.02 -28.83
N ALA A 260 13.36 21.13 -28.02
CA ALA A 260 14.02 22.40 -27.72
C ALA A 260 14.82 22.97 -28.90
N GLU A 261 15.33 22.10 -29.79
CA GLU A 261 16.15 22.48 -30.93
C GLU A 261 15.33 22.53 -32.23
N GLY A 262 14.28 21.69 -32.34
CA GLY A 262 13.37 21.65 -33.49
C GLY A 262 13.96 21.07 -34.78
N ASN A 263 15.18 20.53 -34.72
CA ASN A 263 15.88 19.98 -35.88
C ASN A 263 16.11 18.48 -35.72
N PHE A 264 15.88 17.73 -36.79
CA PHE A 264 16.19 16.31 -36.86
C PHE A 264 17.69 16.07 -37.03
N THR A 265 18.20 15.05 -36.36
CA THR A 265 19.57 14.55 -36.50
C THR A 265 19.51 13.05 -36.81
N PRO A 266 20.17 12.58 -37.87
CA PRO A 266 20.96 13.35 -38.84
C PRO A 266 20.12 14.27 -39.73
N SER A 267 20.74 15.32 -40.28
CA SER A 267 20.12 16.29 -41.21
C SER A 267 20.96 16.35 -42.50
N PRO A 268 20.38 16.55 -43.70
CA PRO A 268 18.94 16.71 -43.96
C PRO A 268 18.14 15.39 -43.90
N LEU A 269 16.81 15.47 -43.90
CA LEU A 269 15.95 14.30 -44.09
C LEU A 269 15.91 13.93 -45.59
N PRO A 270 16.02 12.64 -45.96
CA PRO A 270 15.93 12.18 -47.34
C PRO A 270 14.50 12.33 -47.87
N LYS A 271 14.35 12.60 -49.17
CA LYS A 271 13.07 12.72 -49.84
C LYS A 271 12.75 11.48 -50.67
N CYS A 272 11.47 11.16 -50.80
CA CYS A 272 10.99 10.14 -51.73
C CYS A 272 10.98 10.70 -53.16
N MET A 273 11.54 9.95 -54.12
CA MET A 273 11.62 10.35 -55.53
C MET A 273 10.43 9.82 -56.33
N TYR A 274 9.34 10.58 -56.37
CA TYR A 274 8.17 10.25 -57.20
C TYR A 274 8.47 10.57 -58.68
N GLY A 275 8.24 9.61 -59.59
CA GLY A 275 8.41 9.81 -61.03
C GLY A 275 7.50 10.89 -61.60
N GLU A 276 7.85 11.46 -62.76
CA GLU A 276 7.05 12.50 -63.42
C GLU A 276 5.61 12.01 -63.67
N GLY A 277 4.63 12.73 -63.12
CA GLY A 277 3.19 12.45 -63.33
C GLY A 277 2.44 11.79 -62.16
N VAL A 278 3.06 11.57 -61.00
CA VAL A 278 2.38 11.02 -59.81
C VAL A 278 1.80 12.13 -58.93
N GLU A 279 0.47 12.23 -58.84
CA GLU A 279 -0.20 13.07 -57.84
C GLU A 279 -0.20 12.37 -56.46
N VAL A 280 0.50 12.97 -55.49
CA VAL A 280 0.49 12.50 -54.10
C VAL A 280 -0.77 13.04 -53.40
N VAL A 281 -1.76 12.19 -53.18
CA VAL A 281 -2.99 12.55 -52.45
C VAL A 281 -2.74 12.41 -50.94
N GLU A 282 -2.80 13.53 -50.18
CA GLU A 282 -2.74 13.48 -48.71
C GLU A 282 -4.06 12.91 -48.13
N THR A 283 -4.12 11.60 -47.88
CA THR A 283 -5.21 11.02 -47.08
C THR A 283 -4.95 11.28 -45.59
N ARG A 284 -5.61 12.27 -45.01
CA ARG A 284 -5.70 12.40 -43.54
C ARG A 284 -6.66 11.33 -43.01
N ILE A 285 -6.13 10.25 -42.44
CA ILE A 285 -6.94 9.41 -41.55
C ILE A 285 -7.02 10.15 -40.21
N SER A 286 -8.03 10.99 -40.03
CA SER A 286 -8.49 11.40 -38.69
C SER A 286 -9.36 10.29 -38.12
N PRO A 287 -9.23 9.96 -36.83
CA PRO A 287 -10.05 8.95 -36.18
C PRO A 287 -11.40 9.54 -35.80
N GLU A 288 -12.27 9.80 -36.77
CA GLU A 288 -13.71 10.02 -36.54
C GLU A 288 -14.48 9.97 -37.86
N VAL A 289 -15.65 9.29 -37.85
CA VAL A 289 -16.73 9.24 -38.88
C VAL A 289 -16.79 8.01 -39.81
N THR A 290 -17.45 6.97 -39.29
CA THR A 290 -18.55 6.11 -39.81
C THR A 290 -18.52 5.35 -41.15
N LYS A 291 -18.84 4.03 -40.99
CA LYS A 291 -19.55 3.05 -41.85
C LYS A 291 -18.77 2.33 -42.99
N PRO A 292 -18.85 0.98 -43.07
CA PRO A 292 -18.29 0.24 -44.19
C PRO A 292 -19.32 0.16 -45.33
N GLU A 293 -18.95 0.62 -46.51
CA GLU A 293 -19.54 0.15 -47.76
C GLU A 293 -18.71 -1.02 -48.31
N LYS A 294 -19.44 -2.06 -48.71
CA LYS A 294 -18.98 -3.35 -49.16
C LYS A 294 -18.43 -3.23 -50.58
N LEU A 295 -17.15 -3.57 -50.79
CA LEU A 295 -16.66 -3.94 -52.12
C LEU A 295 -16.09 -5.37 -52.09
N THR A 296 -16.61 -6.17 -53.01
CA THR A 296 -16.45 -7.60 -53.18
C THR A 296 -15.12 -8.01 -53.83
N HIS A 297 -14.56 -9.09 -53.27
CA HIS A 297 -13.64 -10.10 -53.81
C HIS A 297 -13.00 -9.92 -55.20
N ILE A 298 -11.66 -10.06 -55.23
CA ILE A 298 -10.94 -10.96 -56.15
C ILE A 298 -9.82 -11.66 -55.35
N GLN A 299 -9.82 -12.99 -55.29
CA GLN A 299 -8.61 -13.79 -54.99
C GLN A 299 -7.95 -14.17 -56.32
N PRO A 300 -6.62 -14.37 -56.33
CA PRO A 300 -6.15 -15.76 -56.45
C PRO A 300 -5.03 -16.14 -55.47
N SER A 301 -5.25 -17.30 -54.84
CA SER A 301 -4.29 -18.35 -54.48
C SER A 301 -2.78 -18.05 -54.40
N SER A 302 -2.22 -18.16 -53.19
CA SER A 302 -1.38 -19.31 -52.80
C SER A 302 -0.95 -19.14 -51.34
N SER A 303 -1.04 -20.22 -50.56
CA SER A 303 -0.64 -20.26 -49.16
C SER A 303 0.82 -19.84 -49.01
N SER A 304 1.08 -18.79 -48.24
CA SER A 304 2.30 -18.76 -47.44
C SER A 304 1.88 -18.45 -46.01
N SER A 305 2.14 -19.40 -45.13
CA SER A 305 2.00 -19.20 -43.69
C SER A 305 2.75 -17.91 -43.32
N LEU A 306 2.09 -16.99 -42.60
CA LEU A 306 2.73 -15.76 -42.10
C LEU A 306 4.06 -16.12 -41.38
N CYS A 307 4.09 -17.23 -40.65
CA CYS A 307 5.31 -17.74 -40.04
C CYS A 307 5.83 -18.94 -40.85
N SER A 308 7.15 -19.00 -41.11
CA SER A 308 7.79 -20.16 -41.74
C SER A 308 7.71 -21.41 -40.86
N GLU A 309 7.54 -21.22 -39.55
CA GLU A 309 7.36 -22.25 -38.53
C GLU A 309 6.13 -21.91 -37.68
N GLN A 310 5.37 -22.90 -37.23
CA GLN A 310 4.15 -22.66 -36.45
C GLN A 310 4.48 -22.13 -35.04
N CYS A 311 3.71 -21.15 -34.58
CA CYS A 311 3.77 -20.68 -33.19
C CYS A 311 3.35 -21.80 -32.24
N GLN A 312 4.13 -22.04 -31.19
CA GLN A 312 3.91 -23.11 -30.22
C GLN A 312 2.96 -22.65 -29.09
N ASN A 313 2.48 -23.59 -28.26
CA ASN A 313 1.77 -23.32 -27.00
C ASN A 313 0.57 -22.34 -27.10
N GLY A 314 -0.20 -22.47 -28.19
CA GLY A 314 -1.39 -21.64 -28.44
C GLY A 314 -1.08 -20.22 -28.92
N GLY A 315 0.16 -19.95 -29.35
CA GLY A 315 0.53 -18.68 -29.98
C GLY A 315 -0.13 -18.50 -31.34
N THR A 316 -0.47 -17.25 -31.68
CA THR A 316 -1.07 -16.91 -32.97
C THR A 316 -0.06 -16.15 -33.82
N CYS A 317 0.11 -16.55 -35.07
CA CYS A 317 1.00 -15.82 -35.97
C CYS A 317 0.31 -14.55 -36.47
N ILE A 318 0.86 -13.38 -36.12
CA ILE A 318 0.25 -12.08 -36.39
C ILE A 318 0.98 -11.31 -37.51
N HIS A 319 2.21 -11.69 -37.84
CA HIS A 319 2.99 -11.11 -38.94
C HIS A 319 4.07 -12.09 -39.42
N ARG A 320 4.84 -11.71 -40.46
CA ARG A 320 5.93 -12.53 -40.99
C ARG A 320 6.93 -12.95 -39.89
N ASN A 321 6.96 -14.24 -39.54
CA ASN A 321 7.78 -14.81 -38.45
C ASN A 321 7.59 -14.15 -37.07
N LEU A 322 6.41 -13.59 -36.78
CA LEU A 322 6.10 -12.96 -35.50
C LEU A 322 4.88 -13.62 -34.84
N CYS A 323 5.13 -14.26 -33.70
CA CYS A 323 4.12 -14.93 -32.89
C CYS A 323 3.63 -14.03 -31.75
N GLN A 324 2.30 -13.93 -31.60
CA GLN A 324 1.65 -13.42 -30.41
C GLN A 324 1.44 -14.57 -29.42
N CYS A 325 2.12 -14.53 -28.28
CA CYS A 325 2.08 -15.59 -27.28
C CYS A 325 0.95 -15.41 -26.26
N THR A 326 0.50 -16.53 -25.68
CA THR A 326 -0.38 -16.56 -24.51
C THR A 326 0.38 -16.09 -23.26
N GLN A 327 -0.31 -15.65 -22.20
CA GLN A 327 0.30 -15.00 -21.03
C GLN A 327 1.36 -15.85 -20.29
N GLU A 328 1.42 -17.15 -20.57
CA GLU A 328 2.30 -18.10 -19.89
C GLU A 328 3.54 -18.47 -20.72
N PHE A 329 3.64 -18.00 -21.97
CA PHE A 329 4.71 -18.36 -22.90
C PHE A 329 5.34 -17.13 -23.56
N ALA A 330 6.62 -17.25 -23.92
CA ALA A 330 7.47 -16.24 -24.53
C ALA A 330 8.45 -16.92 -25.51
N GLY A 331 9.24 -16.12 -26.22
CA GLY A 331 10.13 -16.56 -27.30
C GLY A 331 9.57 -16.22 -28.68
N PRO A 332 10.44 -16.22 -29.72
CA PRO A 332 10.05 -15.90 -31.09
C PRO A 332 8.99 -16.85 -31.67
N GLN A 333 8.80 -18.03 -31.07
CA GLN A 333 7.78 -19.02 -31.43
C GLN A 333 6.90 -19.41 -30.22
N CYS A 334 6.91 -18.65 -29.13
CA CYS A 334 6.20 -18.99 -27.89
C CYS A 334 6.64 -20.34 -27.28
N GLN A 335 7.90 -20.70 -27.47
CA GLN A 335 8.46 -22.00 -27.06
C GLN A 335 8.93 -22.03 -25.59
N TYR A 336 9.06 -20.87 -24.93
CA TYR A 336 9.59 -20.78 -23.57
C TYR A 336 8.50 -20.41 -22.56
N PRO A 337 8.33 -21.15 -21.47
CA PRO A 337 7.40 -20.73 -20.42
C PRO A 337 7.95 -19.53 -19.65
N VAL A 338 7.08 -18.56 -19.35
CA VAL A 338 7.44 -17.32 -18.64
C VAL A 338 8.00 -17.60 -17.24
N SER A 339 7.64 -18.73 -16.63
CA SER A 339 8.14 -19.20 -15.33
C SER A 339 9.65 -19.44 -15.28
N ARG A 340 10.33 -19.62 -16.44
CA ARG A 340 11.81 -19.65 -16.50
C ARG A 340 12.43 -18.37 -15.96
N CYS A 341 11.77 -17.24 -16.19
CA CYS A 341 12.21 -15.93 -15.75
C CYS A 341 11.42 -15.44 -14.52
N ALA A 342 11.16 -16.33 -13.56
CA ALA A 342 10.59 -15.94 -12.26
C ALA A 342 11.71 -15.44 -11.32
N PRO A 343 11.61 -14.23 -10.73
CA PRO A 343 12.60 -13.72 -9.76
C PRO A 343 12.81 -14.60 -8.52
N THR A 344 11.89 -15.52 -8.22
CA THR A 344 12.08 -16.57 -7.20
C THR A 344 13.27 -17.49 -7.54
N ASN A 345 13.58 -17.68 -8.83
CA ASN A 345 14.68 -18.53 -9.30
C ASN A 345 16.06 -17.92 -8.96
N ILE A 346 16.14 -16.61 -8.71
CA ILE A 346 17.35 -15.93 -8.22
C ILE A 346 17.30 -15.62 -6.72
N GLY A 347 16.43 -16.31 -5.98
CA GLY A 347 16.36 -16.25 -4.51
C GLY A 347 15.62 -15.04 -3.96
N PHE A 348 14.88 -14.29 -4.78
CA PHE A 348 14.07 -13.16 -4.32
C PHE A 348 12.76 -13.62 -3.67
N ASN A 349 12.42 -13.06 -2.50
CA ASN A 349 11.26 -13.41 -1.68
C ASN A 349 10.23 -12.27 -1.56
N GLY A 350 10.37 -11.20 -2.33
CA GLY A 350 9.50 -10.02 -2.29
C GLY A 350 8.58 -9.88 -3.51
N ALA A 351 7.97 -8.70 -3.65
CA ALA A 351 7.13 -8.36 -4.80
C ALA A 351 7.98 -7.84 -5.96
N TYR A 352 7.62 -8.18 -7.20
CA TYR A 352 8.36 -7.75 -8.38
C TYR A 352 7.41 -7.35 -9.51
N ARG A 353 7.88 -6.46 -10.38
CA ARG A 353 7.21 -6.09 -11.63
C ARG A 353 8.18 -6.34 -12.76
N CYS A 354 7.74 -7.05 -13.79
CA CYS A 354 8.56 -7.34 -14.96
C CYS A 354 7.89 -6.83 -16.23
N ALA A 355 8.72 -6.42 -17.20
CA ALA A 355 8.32 -6.02 -18.53
C ALA A 355 9.35 -6.55 -19.52
N GLY A 356 8.92 -7.09 -20.67
CA GLY A 356 9.81 -7.80 -21.58
C GLY A 356 9.33 -7.79 -23.02
N THR A 357 10.19 -8.30 -23.89
CA THR A 357 9.94 -8.59 -25.32
C THR A 357 9.70 -10.10 -25.49
N SER A 358 9.75 -10.60 -26.74
CA SER A 358 9.77 -12.04 -27.01
C SER A 358 11.02 -12.73 -26.47
N ASP A 359 12.16 -12.02 -26.39
CA ASP A 359 13.47 -12.66 -26.20
C ASP A 359 13.93 -12.58 -24.74
N ASP A 360 13.57 -11.48 -24.07
CA ASP A 360 13.99 -11.21 -22.70
C ASP A 360 12.92 -10.48 -21.88
N MET A 361 13.09 -10.50 -20.56
CA MET A 361 12.25 -9.79 -19.61
C MET A 361 13.10 -9.10 -18.55
N THR A 362 12.77 -7.85 -18.27
CA THR A 362 13.44 -7.03 -17.27
C THR A 362 12.53 -6.83 -16.06
N CYS A 363 13.02 -7.20 -14.88
CA CYS A 363 12.31 -7.13 -13.61
C CYS A 363 12.86 -6.05 -12.69
N THR A 364 11.95 -5.32 -12.03
CA THR A 364 12.24 -4.43 -10.89
C THR A 364 11.70 -5.08 -9.62
N LEU A 365 12.54 -5.17 -8.59
CA LEU A 365 12.23 -5.81 -7.31
C LEU A 365 11.76 -4.79 -6.28
N SER A 366 10.90 -5.20 -5.35
CA SER A 366 10.34 -4.34 -4.30
C SER A 366 10.02 -5.14 -3.03
N CYS A 367 10.34 -4.57 -1.86
CA CYS A 367 9.93 -5.15 -0.58
C CYS A 367 8.62 -4.52 -0.08
N PRO A 368 7.77 -5.29 0.63
CA PRO A 368 6.58 -4.77 1.30
C PRO A 368 6.92 -3.64 2.29
N GLU A 369 5.93 -2.77 2.59
CA GLU A 369 6.13 -1.62 3.47
C GLU A 369 6.63 -2.06 4.86
N GLY A 370 7.74 -1.50 5.31
CA GLY A 370 8.38 -1.85 6.60
C GLY A 370 9.42 -2.97 6.52
N ILE A 371 9.62 -3.58 5.35
CA ILE A 371 10.65 -4.59 5.09
C ILE A 371 11.70 -3.97 4.16
N GLN A 372 12.99 -4.19 4.45
CA GLN A 372 14.10 -3.61 3.69
C GLN A 372 14.85 -4.69 2.91
N PHE A 373 15.56 -4.29 1.86
CA PHE A 373 16.48 -5.21 1.20
C PHE A 373 17.70 -5.47 2.10
N GLU A 374 18.18 -6.71 2.16
CA GLU A 374 19.38 -7.09 2.91
C GLU A 374 20.66 -6.43 2.35
N SER A 375 20.63 -6.06 1.07
CA SER A 375 21.66 -5.25 0.40
C SER A 375 21.05 -4.44 -0.74
N PRO A 376 21.70 -3.35 -1.21
CA PRO A 376 21.15 -2.53 -2.28
C PRO A 376 20.82 -3.35 -3.54
N PRO A 377 19.58 -3.31 -4.06
CA PRO A 377 19.22 -4.02 -5.28
C PRO A 377 19.84 -3.32 -6.50
N ALA A 378 20.08 -4.09 -7.56
CA ALA A 378 20.38 -3.51 -8.87
C ALA A 378 19.16 -2.75 -9.40
N ALA A 379 19.38 -1.77 -10.28
CA ALA A 379 18.30 -0.98 -10.88
C ALA A 379 17.30 -1.86 -11.67
N ALA A 380 17.78 -2.97 -12.24
CA ALA A 380 16.96 -3.93 -12.97
C ALA A 380 17.64 -5.31 -13.04
N TYR A 381 16.82 -6.35 -13.21
CA TYR A 381 17.23 -7.75 -13.34
C TYR A 381 16.69 -8.28 -14.67
N LYS A 382 17.58 -8.49 -15.64
CA LYS A 382 17.20 -8.93 -16.99
C LYS A 382 17.34 -10.45 -17.12
N CYS A 383 16.31 -11.15 -17.57
CA CYS A 383 16.31 -12.59 -17.82
C CYS A 383 16.07 -12.87 -19.29
N GLU A 384 16.87 -13.74 -19.88
CA GLU A 384 16.69 -14.20 -21.26
C GLU A 384 15.88 -15.50 -21.25
N PHE A 385 14.75 -15.56 -21.98
CA PHE A 385 13.84 -16.71 -21.90
C PHE A 385 14.44 -18.00 -22.47
N ALA A 386 15.34 -17.88 -23.44
CA ALA A 386 16.04 -19.01 -24.05
C ALA A 386 16.92 -19.76 -23.04
N THR A 387 17.64 -19.02 -22.20
CA THR A 387 18.57 -19.58 -21.21
C THR A 387 17.97 -19.68 -19.81
N GLY A 388 16.95 -18.89 -19.49
CA GLY A 388 16.39 -18.74 -18.14
C GLY A 388 17.34 -18.06 -17.16
N VAL A 389 18.42 -17.44 -17.65
CA VAL A 389 19.48 -16.87 -16.83
C VAL A 389 19.22 -15.38 -16.61
N PHE A 390 19.22 -14.98 -15.34
CA PHE A 390 19.15 -13.58 -14.94
C PHE A 390 20.54 -12.93 -14.90
N THR A 391 20.59 -11.68 -15.32
CA THR A 391 21.71 -10.75 -15.16
C THR A 391 21.19 -9.48 -14.48
N PRO A 392 21.57 -9.22 -13.20
CA PRO A 392 22.40 -10.04 -12.31
C PRO A 392 21.74 -11.36 -11.89
N SER A 393 22.55 -12.41 -11.62
CA SER A 393 22.06 -13.76 -11.30
C SER A 393 21.67 -14.00 -9.83
N LYS A 394 21.83 -12.98 -8.97
CA LYS A 394 21.44 -13.01 -7.56
C LYS A 394 20.72 -11.73 -7.17
N ALA A 395 19.62 -11.85 -6.44
CA ALA A 395 18.86 -10.73 -5.90
C ALA A 395 18.97 -10.66 -4.36
N PRO A 396 18.95 -9.45 -3.76
CA PRO A 396 18.86 -9.29 -2.32
C PRO A 396 17.48 -9.70 -1.80
N LYS A 397 17.45 -10.39 -0.66
CA LYS A 397 16.21 -10.74 0.02
C LYS A 397 15.60 -9.54 0.75
N CYS A 398 14.28 -9.59 0.89
CA CYS A 398 13.53 -8.74 1.79
C CYS A 398 13.65 -9.30 3.22
N VAL A 399 14.23 -8.49 4.11
CA VAL A 399 14.48 -8.81 5.53
C VAL A 399 13.84 -7.76 6.43
N TYR A 400 13.39 -8.22 7.60
CA TYR A 400 12.98 -7.30 8.66
C TYR A 400 14.25 -6.67 9.25
N GLY A 401 14.28 -5.35 9.43
CA GLY A 401 15.46 -4.64 9.93
C GLY A 401 15.95 -5.23 11.26
N GLU A 402 17.26 -5.19 11.48
CA GLU A 402 17.89 -5.69 12.71
C GLU A 402 17.13 -5.19 13.95
N GLY A 403 16.58 -6.15 14.72
CA GLY A 403 15.72 -5.89 15.87
C GLY A 403 14.32 -6.54 15.82
N VAL A 404 13.94 -7.18 14.71
CA VAL A 404 12.68 -7.95 14.63
C VAL A 404 12.99 -9.45 14.60
N GLN A 405 12.71 -10.16 15.70
CA GLN A 405 12.76 -11.63 15.69
C GLN A 405 11.49 -12.21 15.06
N VAL A 406 11.69 -13.09 14.08
CA VAL A 406 10.63 -13.96 13.57
C VAL A 406 10.34 -15.00 14.66
N ILE A 407 9.27 -14.79 15.42
CA ILE A 407 8.83 -15.79 16.40
C ILE A 407 8.17 -16.93 15.62
N GLN A 408 8.87 -18.05 15.44
CA GLN A 408 8.20 -19.31 15.11
C GLN A 408 7.35 -19.71 16.32
N ARG A 409 6.04 -19.91 16.08
CA ARG A 409 5.07 -20.37 17.08
C ARG A 409 5.39 -21.81 17.51
N SER A 410 6.31 -21.95 18.45
CA SER A 410 6.34 -23.09 19.36
C SER A 410 7.21 -22.73 20.55
N ASN A 411 6.54 -22.46 21.67
CA ASN A 411 7.09 -22.28 23.02
C ASN A 411 7.52 -20.85 23.39
N PHE A 412 6.57 -20.06 23.89
CA PHE A 412 6.75 -19.27 25.12
C PHE A 412 5.38 -18.79 25.63
N HIS A 413 5.07 -19.14 26.88
CA HIS A 413 4.04 -18.47 27.70
C HIS A 413 4.69 -17.18 28.23
N ASP A 414 4.27 -16.02 27.72
CA ASP A 414 4.55 -14.73 28.34
C ASP A 414 3.27 -13.88 28.34
N ASP A 415 2.82 -13.50 29.54
CA ASP A 415 1.53 -12.88 29.86
C ASP A 415 1.48 -11.37 29.57
N ASN A 416 2.18 -10.88 28.54
CA ASN A 416 2.12 -9.48 28.11
C ASN A 416 2.17 -9.29 26.59
N VAL A 417 1.31 -9.98 25.87
CA VAL A 417 0.94 -9.61 24.50
C VAL A 417 -0.40 -8.87 24.58
N GLU A 418 -0.41 -7.55 24.38
CA GLU A 418 -1.65 -6.84 24.07
C GLU A 418 -2.27 -7.53 22.84
N GLU A 419 -3.43 -8.16 23.01
CA GLU A 419 -4.17 -8.80 21.92
C GLU A 419 -4.30 -7.81 20.77
N VAL A 420 -4.01 -8.29 19.56
CA VAL A 420 -4.18 -7.51 18.32
C VAL A 420 -5.68 -7.23 18.16
N ALA A 421 -6.11 -6.08 18.68
CA ALA A 421 -7.50 -5.68 18.73
C ALA A 421 -7.80 -4.62 17.66
N CYS A 422 -8.89 -4.83 16.93
CA CYS A 422 -9.44 -3.88 15.98
C CYS A 422 -10.62 -3.17 16.64
N ASN A 423 -10.63 -1.84 16.59
CA ASN A 423 -11.74 -1.03 17.08
C ASN A 423 -12.10 0.05 16.04
N PRO A 424 -13.21 -0.12 15.29
CA PRO A 424 -14.23 -1.16 15.44
C PRO A 424 -13.75 -2.57 15.02
N PRO A 425 -14.40 -3.64 15.53
CA PRO A 425 -14.03 -5.02 15.21
C PRO A 425 -14.23 -5.32 13.73
N CYS A 426 -13.52 -6.33 13.23
CA CYS A 426 -13.74 -6.85 11.89
C CYS A 426 -15.10 -7.56 11.81
N GLU A 427 -15.87 -7.27 10.77
CA GLU A 427 -17.18 -7.85 10.53
C GLU A 427 -17.09 -9.09 9.63
N ASN A 428 -18.20 -9.83 9.49
CA ASN A 428 -18.37 -10.94 8.55
C ASN A 428 -17.26 -12.00 8.56
N GLY A 429 -16.71 -12.31 9.74
CA GLY A 429 -15.66 -13.30 9.91
C GLY A 429 -14.26 -12.82 9.51
N GLY A 430 -14.05 -11.51 9.40
CA GLY A 430 -12.73 -10.93 9.22
C GLY A 430 -11.84 -11.12 10.46
N SER A 431 -10.56 -11.39 10.23
CA SER A 431 -9.58 -11.56 11.30
C SER A 431 -8.78 -10.27 11.49
N CYS A 432 -8.66 -9.81 12.74
CA CYS A 432 -7.78 -8.68 13.04
C CYS A 432 -6.33 -9.17 13.00
N VAL A 433 -5.58 -8.71 11.99
CA VAL A 433 -4.20 -9.15 11.76
C VAL A 433 -3.18 -8.14 12.26
N PHE A 434 -3.59 -6.88 12.44
CA PHE A 434 -2.80 -5.80 13.01
C PHE A 434 -3.73 -4.67 13.49
N HIS A 435 -3.28 -3.77 14.37
CA HIS A 435 -4.07 -2.64 14.90
C HIS A 435 -4.98 -1.97 13.85
N ASN A 436 -6.30 -2.19 13.96
CA ASN A 436 -7.35 -1.70 13.04
C ASN A 436 -7.23 -2.14 11.56
N MET A 437 -6.55 -3.27 11.30
CA MET A 437 -6.40 -3.85 9.98
C MET A 437 -7.02 -5.24 9.94
N CYS A 438 -8.11 -5.35 9.18
CA CYS A 438 -8.86 -6.58 9.01
C CYS A 438 -8.42 -7.34 7.76
N GLN A 439 -8.14 -8.63 7.92
CA GLN A 439 -8.05 -9.57 6.82
C GLN A 439 -9.44 -10.12 6.52
N CYS A 440 -9.98 -9.80 5.34
CA CYS A 440 -11.34 -10.17 4.97
C CYS A 440 -11.40 -11.55 4.30
N PRO A 441 -12.47 -12.33 4.55
CA PRO A 441 -12.77 -13.52 3.77
C PRO A 441 -13.00 -13.18 2.30
N LYS A 442 -12.90 -14.18 1.42
CA LYS A 442 -12.94 -14.03 -0.05
C LYS A 442 -14.12 -13.17 -0.55
N ASN A 443 -15.27 -13.25 0.12
CA ASN A 443 -16.54 -12.62 -0.29
C ASN A 443 -16.83 -11.26 0.37
N PHE A 444 -15.92 -10.74 1.20
CA PHE A 444 -16.10 -9.47 1.90
C PHE A 444 -14.95 -8.50 1.64
N ARG A 445 -15.27 -7.22 1.65
CA ARG A 445 -14.36 -6.08 1.42
C ARG A 445 -14.72 -4.95 2.38
N GLY A 446 -13.93 -3.89 2.36
CA GLY A 446 -14.03 -2.74 3.25
C GLY A 446 -12.96 -2.75 4.35
N PRO A 447 -12.72 -1.60 5.00
CA PRO A 447 -11.73 -1.47 6.08
C PRO A 447 -12.01 -2.38 7.29
N HIS A 448 -13.27 -2.79 7.48
CA HIS A 448 -13.71 -3.70 8.54
C HIS A 448 -14.43 -4.93 7.97
N CYS A 449 -14.24 -5.26 6.68
CA CYS A 449 -14.93 -6.37 6.02
C CYS A 449 -16.47 -6.26 6.03
N GLN A 450 -17.00 -5.03 6.10
CA GLN A 450 -18.42 -4.74 6.24
C GLN A 450 -19.22 -4.83 4.92
N TYR A 451 -18.56 -4.91 3.77
CA TYR A 451 -19.21 -4.89 2.46
C TYR A 451 -19.10 -6.24 1.75
N SER A 452 -20.22 -6.81 1.30
CA SER A 452 -20.21 -7.95 0.39
C SER A 452 -19.64 -7.56 -0.98
N VAL A 453 -18.87 -8.46 -1.59
CA VAL A 453 -18.39 -8.30 -2.98
C VAL A 453 -19.53 -8.17 -3.99
N ASP A 454 -20.71 -8.73 -3.68
CA ASP A 454 -21.89 -8.71 -4.56
C ASP A 454 -22.47 -7.31 -4.75
N ARG A 455 -22.17 -6.37 -3.83
CA ARG A 455 -22.54 -4.95 -4.00
C ARG A 455 -21.97 -4.33 -5.27
N CYS A 456 -20.88 -4.89 -5.77
CA CYS A 456 -20.27 -4.49 -7.03
C CYS A 456 -20.34 -5.60 -8.08
N SER A 457 -21.39 -6.43 -8.07
CA SER A 457 -21.61 -7.41 -9.14
C SER A 457 -22.04 -6.70 -10.43
N ILE A 458 -21.22 -6.81 -11.47
CA ILE A 458 -21.52 -6.21 -12.78
C ILE A 458 -22.72 -6.89 -13.47
N LYS A 459 -22.97 -8.18 -13.19
CA LYS A 459 -24.19 -8.88 -13.64
C LYS A 459 -25.43 -8.29 -12.97
N SER A 460 -25.34 -7.99 -11.67
CA SER A 460 -26.44 -7.37 -10.93
C SER A 460 -26.67 -5.90 -11.34
N ALA A 461 -25.67 -5.28 -11.98
CA ALA A 461 -25.78 -3.94 -12.56
C ALA A 461 -26.41 -3.95 -13.97
N GLY A 462 -26.89 -5.10 -14.46
CA GLY A 462 -27.65 -5.23 -15.69
C GLY A 462 -26.85 -5.73 -16.90
N PHE A 463 -25.52 -5.80 -16.82
CA PHE A 463 -24.68 -6.18 -17.94
C PHE A 463 -24.82 -7.67 -18.31
N ASN A 464 -25.11 -7.94 -19.58
CA ASN A 464 -25.41 -9.27 -20.12
C ASN A 464 -24.24 -9.93 -20.89
N GLY A 465 -23.07 -9.28 -21.00
CA GLY A 465 -21.89 -9.79 -21.70
C GLY A 465 -20.79 -10.39 -20.81
N GLY A 466 -19.60 -10.58 -21.39
CA GLY A 466 -18.39 -11.02 -20.69
C GLY A 466 -17.67 -9.88 -19.99
N PHE A 467 -17.04 -10.14 -18.84
CA PHE A 467 -16.36 -9.11 -18.08
C PHE A 467 -15.15 -9.64 -17.31
N ARG A 468 -14.17 -8.77 -17.09
CA ARG A 468 -13.02 -9.03 -16.22
C ARG A 468 -12.92 -7.93 -15.18
N CYS A 469 -13.04 -8.31 -13.91
CA CYS A 469 -12.97 -7.38 -12.79
C CYS A 469 -11.72 -7.62 -11.94
N SER A 470 -11.13 -6.55 -11.44
CA SER A 470 -10.05 -6.57 -10.45
C SER A 470 -10.29 -5.46 -9.44
N GLY A 471 -9.93 -5.67 -8.17
CA GLY A 471 -10.31 -4.73 -7.11
C GLY A 471 -9.42 -4.76 -5.88
N SER A 472 -9.51 -3.69 -5.11
CA SER A 472 -8.86 -3.50 -3.81
C SER A 472 -9.84 -3.81 -2.66
N SER A 473 -9.51 -3.39 -1.44
CA SER A 473 -10.41 -3.46 -0.29
C SER A 473 -11.55 -2.44 -0.34
N THR A 474 -11.49 -1.40 -1.17
CA THR A 474 -12.48 -0.29 -1.17
C THR A 474 -13.22 -0.12 -2.49
N GLU A 475 -12.65 -0.59 -3.59
CA GLU A 475 -13.24 -0.45 -4.93
C GLU A 475 -12.89 -1.61 -5.85
N MET A 476 -13.72 -1.82 -6.88
CA MET A 476 -13.50 -2.78 -7.96
C MET A 476 -13.59 -2.08 -9.32
N SER A 477 -12.78 -2.51 -10.27
CA SER A 477 -12.74 -2.01 -11.64
C SER A 477 -12.98 -3.16 -12.60
N CYS A 478 -13.94 -3.01 -13.51
CA CYS A 478 -14.32 -4.02 -14.49
C CYS A 478 -14.11 -3.51 -15.92
N THR A 479 -13.61 -4.38 -16.79
CA THR A 479 -13.60 -4.18 -18.24
C THR A 479 -14.64 -5.13 -18.85
N LEU A 480 -15.41 -4.64 -19.82
CA LEU A 480 -16.53 -5.34 -20.44
C LEU A 480 -16.14 -5.82 -21.85
N SER A 481 -16.73 -6.92 -22.30
CA SER A 481 -16.57 -7.48 -23.65
C SER A 481 -17.88 -8.12 -24.12
N CYS A 482 -18.34 -7.78 -25.32
CA CYS A 482 -19.39 -8.54 -26.02
C CYS A 482 -18.77 -9.66 -26.87
N PRO A 483 -19.50 -10.75 -27.16
CA PRO A 483 -19.08 -11.78 -28.09
C PRO A 483 -18.77 -11.22 -29.50
N GLU A 484 -17.95 -11.94 -30.26
CA GLU A 484 -17.61 -11.54 -31.63
C GLU A 484 -18.87 -11.43 -32.50
N GLY A 485 -19.02 -10.31 -33.24
CA GLY A 485 -20.21 -10.01 -34.03
C GLY A 485 -21.40 -9.44 -33.25
N VAL A 486 -21.28 -9.22 -31.94
CA VAL A 486 -22.32 -8.62 -31.08
C VAL A 486 -21.90 -7.22 -30.65
N ASP A 487 -22.69 -6.21 -31.00
CA ASP A 487 -22.41 -4.80 -30.68
C ASP A 487 -22.92 -4.39 -29.29
N TYR A 488 -22.32 -3.34 -28.73
CA TYR A 488 -22.84 -2.66 -27.55
C TYR A 488 -23.98 -1.72 -27.92
N GLU A 489 -24.97 -1.55 -27.03
CA GLU A 489 -26.05 -0.55 -27.18
C GLU A 489 -25.50 0.88 -27.39
N PHE A 490 -24.38 1.20 -26.75
CA PHE A 490 -23.63 2.45 -26.93
C PHE A 490 -22.14 2.23 -26.60
N PRO A 491 -21.23 3.10 -27.08
CA PRO A 491 -19.78 2.92 -26.89
C PRO A 491 -19.40 2.70 -25.41
N PRO A 492 -18.71 1.59 -25.07
CA PRO A 492 -18.33 1.32 -23.69
C PRO A 492 -17.15 2.19 -23.26
N ALA A 493 -17.15 2.61 -21.99
CA ALA A 493 -15.97 3.17 -21.35
C ALA A 493 -14.86 2.11 -21.19
N PRO A 494 -13.57 2.52 -21.15
CA PRO A 494 -12.45 1.59 -21.01
C PRO A 494 -12.45 0.81 -19.68
N SER A 495 -13.10 1.34 -18.63
CA SER A 495 -13.32 0.63 -17.38
C SER A 495 -14.49 1.22 -16.58
N TYR A 496 -15.15 0.36 -15.81
CA TYR A 496 -16.25 0.71 -14.90
C TYR A 496 -15.84 0.43 -13.46
N LYS A 497 -15.79 1.48 -12.64
CA LYS A 497 -15.38 1.38 -11.23
C LYS A 497 -16.58 1.38 -10.31
N CYS A 498 -16.65 0.42 -9.40
CA CYS A 498 -17.64 0.37 -8.33
C CYS A 498 -16.99 0.54 -6.97
N LYS A 499 -17.56 1.42 -6.14
CA LYS A 499 -17.18 1.56 -4.73
C LYS A 499 -18.06 0.65 -3.88
N TYR A 500 -17.47 -0.26 -3.09
CA TYR A 500 -18.24 -1.21 -2.27
C TYR A 500 -19.15 -0.54 -1.22
N GLU A 501 -18.75 0.65 -0.75
CA GLU A 501 -19.55 1.47 0.16
C GLU A 501 -20.89 1.86 -0.45
N THR A 502 -20.90 2.31 -1.72
CA THR A 502 -22.10 2.81 -2.38
C THR A 502 -22.78 1.78 -3.29
N GLY A 503 -22.05 0.74 -3.72
CA GLY A 503 -22.50 -0.23 -4.72
C GLY A 503 -22.74 0.37 -6.11
N LYS A 504 -22.29 1.60 -6.36
CA LYS A 504 -22.54 2.33 -7.61
C LYS A 504 -21.35 2.25 -8.54
N PHE A 505 -21.60 1.88 -9.79
CA PHE A 505 -20.64 1.92 -10.87
C PHE A 505 -20.50 3.32 -11.45
N THR A 506 -19.29 3.65 -11.91
CA THR A 506 -18.97 4.89 -12.62
C THR A 506 -17.96 4.56 -13.73
N PRO A 507 -18.20 4.98 -14.98
CA PRO A 507 -19.36 5.73 -15.46
C PRO A 507 -20.67 4.92 -15.43
N SER A 508 -21.80 5.61 -15.52
CA SER A 508 -23.16 5.04 -15.59
C SER A 508 -23.93 5.83 -16.65
N PRO A 509 -24.81 5.21 -17.46
CA PRO A 509 -25.22 3.79 -17.46
C PRO A 509 -24.15 2.83 -18.01
N ILE A 510 -24.30 1.53 -17.72
CA ILE A 510 -23.46 0.46 -18.27
C ILE A 510 -24.15 -0.08 -19.55
N PRO A 511 -23.47 -0.16 -20.71
CA PRO A 511 -24.07 -0.62 -21.96
C PRO A 511 -24.25 -2.14 -21.98
N ASN A 512 -25.37 -2.63 -22.50
CA ASN A 512 -25.54 -4.06 -22.77
C ASN A 512 -25.02 -4.45 -24.15
N CYS A 513 -24.84 -5.75 -24.33
CA CYS A 513 -24.66 -6.40 -25.63
C CYS A 513 -26.02 -6.61 -26.31
N VAL A 514 -26.14 -6.24 -27.59
CA VAL A 514 -27.36 -6.37 -28.39
C VAL A 514 -27.28 -7.62 -29.24
N TYR A 515 -28.01 -8.66 -28.85
CA TYR A 515 -28.11 -9.91 -29.61
C TYR A 515 -29.22 -9.77 -30.66
N GLY A 516 -28.92 -10.01 -31.94
CA GLY A 516 -29.94 -10.05 -33.00
C GLY A 516 -30.90 -11.23 -32.82
N ASP A 517 -32.07 -11.16 -33.44
CA ASP A 517 -33.19 -12.11 -33.27
C ASP A 517 -32.86 -13.57 -33.64
N ASP A 518 -31.71 -13.84 -34.27
CA ASP A 518 -31.25 -15.16 -34.72
C ASP A 518 -30.19 -15.84 -33.81
N VAL A 519 -29.91 -15.32 -32.61
CA VAL A 519 -28.86 -15.88 -31.71
C VAL A 519 -29.45 -16.66 -30.53
N GLU A 520 -29.40 -17.99 -30.60
CA GLU A 520 -29.75 -18.88 -29.49
C GLU A 520 -28.62 -18.92 -28.43
N ILE A 521 -28.89 -18.40 -27.22
CA ILE A 521 -27.94 -18.44 -26.09
C ILE A 521 -27.91 -19.85 -25.49
N ILE A 522 -27.02 -20.71 -25.96
CA ILE A 522 -26.78 -22.03 -25.36
C ILE A 522 -26.00 -21.86 -24.06
N ARG A 523 -26.67 -21.96 -22.91
CA ARG A 523 -26.02 -22.00 -21.59
C ARG A 523 -25.48 -23.41 -21.32
N VAL A 524 -24.20 -23.62 -21.56
CA VAL A 524 -23.50 -24.84 -21.10
C VAL A 524 -23.28 -24.72 -19.58
N LYS A 525 -23.96 -25.55 -18.79
CA LYS A 525 -23.68 -25.71 -17.36
C LYS A 525 -22.38 -26.50 -17.22
N HIS A 526 -21.35 -25.86 -16.67
CA HIS A 526 -20.20 -26.54 -16.09
C HIS A 526 -20.38 -26.71 -14.58
#